data_AF-A0A6I7QQB5-F1
#
_entry.id   AF-A0A6I7QQB5-F1
#
_cell.length_a   1.000
_cell.length_b   1.000
_cell.length_c   1.000
_cell.angle_alpha   90.00
_cell.angle_beta   90.00
_cell.angle_gamma   90.00
#
_symmetry.space_group_name_H-M   'P 1'
#
loop_
_entity.id
_entity.type
_entity.pdbx_description
1 polymer ?
#
loop_
_entity_poly.entity_id
_entity_poly.type
_entity_poly.pdbx_seq_one_letter_code
_entity_poly.pdbx_strand_id
1 'polypeptide(L)'
;MGMNEKTRLTVNRVAAMLAGGLLVFAVMSFTVVSNANNRIDELSRSLDTSRYEAGRLLADAEEQLAAGNYVQATASLETLFEHQPGSAEATEGRALLTTVRNAENAENARWDAAMPEIRAQWTADFAANLRAESTAARAELEENMDTMVGEEWTKVMNDIREEWELERES
;
A
#
# COMPACT_ATOMS: atom_id res chain seq x y z
N MET A 1 -28.87 -13.78 -25.84
CA MET A 1 -28.49 -14.82 -24.85
C MET A 1 -28.51 -14.11 -23.50
N GLY A 2 -29.60 -14.26 -22.74
CA GLY A 2 -29.76 -13.53 -21.48
C GLY A 2 -28.75 -14.06 -20.46
N MET A 3 -27.88 -13.20 -19.94
CA MET A 3 -27.03 -13.57 -18.82
C MET A 3 -27.91 -13.96 -17.64
N ASN A 4 -27.63 -15.13 -17.07
CA ASN A 4 -28.31 -15.63 -15.89
C ASN A 4 -28.15 -14.62 -14.73
N GLU A 5 -29.17 -14.42 -13.91
CA GLU A 5 -29.20 -13.39 -12.87
C GLU A 5 -28.04 -13.54 -11.86
N LYS A 6 -27.67 -14.80 -11.57
CA LYS A 6 -26.47 -15.16 -10.81
C LYS A 6 -25.17 -14.72 -11.47
N THR A 7 -25.07 -14.81 -12.79
CA THR A 7 -23.87 -14.45 -13.57
C THR A 7 -23.68 -12.94 -13.61
N ARG A 8 -24.76 -12.15 -13.67
CA ARG A 8 -24.70 -10.67 -13.62
C ARG A 8 -24.23 -10.16 -12.25
N LEU A 9 -24.73 -10.78 -11.19
CA LEU A 9 -24.32 -10.50 -9.80
C LEU A 9 -22.82 -10.74 -9.58
N THR A 10 -22.25 -11.81 -10.15
CA THR A 10 -20.81 -12.10 -10.03
C THR A 10 -19.96 -11.08 -10.81
N VAL A 11 -20.33 -10.73 -12.04
CA VAL A 11 -19.57 -9.80 -12.88
C VAL A 11 -19.49 -8.40 -12.26
N ASN A 12 -20.56 -7.95 -11.58
CA ASN A 12 -20.58 -6.61 -10.99
C ASN A 12 -19.94 -6.52 -9.61
N ARG A 13 -19.91 -7.61 -8.84
CA ARG A 13 -19.04 -7.70 -7.67
C ARG A 13 -17.57 -7.56 -8.07
N VAL A 14 -17.18 -8.22 -9.17
CA VAL A 14 -15.83 -8.10 -9.72
C VAL A 14 -15.55 -6.68 -10.21
N ALA A 15 -16.48 -6.02 -10.92
CA ALA A 15 -16.28 -4.65 -11.39
C ALA A 15 -16.13 -3.62 -10.25
N ALA A 16 -16.90 -3.78 -9.17
CA ALA A 16 -16.81 -2.91 -8.00
C ALA A 16 -15.56 -3.17 -7.14
N MET A 17 -15.17 -4.44 -6.99
CA MET A 17 -13.87 -4.80 -6.43
C MET A 17 -12.73 -4.16 -7.22
N LEU A 18 -12.78 -4.22 -8.56
CA LEU A 18 -11.78 -3.60 -9.41
C LEU A 18 -11.75 -2.08 -9.30
N ALA A 19 -12.90 -1.40 -9.21
CA ALA A 19 -12.96 0.05 -9.06
C ALA A 19 -12.48 0.53 -7.67
N GLY A 20 -12.85 -0.17 -6.60
CA GLY A 20 -12.38 0.12 -5.24
C GLY A 20 -10.89 -0.19 -5.08
N GLY A 21 -10.49 -1.33 -5.62
CA GLY A 21 -9.10 -1.75 -5.80
C GLY A 21 -8.28 -0.66 -6.46
N LEU A 22 -8.70 -0.19 -7.64
CA LEU A 22 -8.01 0.86 -8.41
C LEU A 22 -7.94 2.21 -7.69
N LEU A 23 -8.96 2.61 -6.94
CA LEU A 23 -8.96 3.90 -6.22
C LEU A 23 -7.98 3.89 -5.04
N VAL A 24 -8.03 2.84 -4.21
CA VAL A 24 -7.08 2.67 -3.10
C VAL A 24 -5.68 2.41 -3.65
N PHE A 25 -5.55 1.59 -4.71
CA PHE A 25 -4.29 1.34 -5.41
C PHE A 25 -3.75 2.60 -6.10
N ALA A 26 -4.55 3.54 -6.58
CA ALA A 26 -4.05 4.78 -7.18
C ALA A 26 -3.50 5.73 -6.12
N VAL A 27 -4.15 5.82 -4.95
CA VAL A 27 -3.65 6.58 -3.80
C VAL A 27 -2.38 5.94 -3.25
N MET A 28 -2.36 4.61 -3.13
CA MET A 28 -1.15 3.86 -2.78
C MET A 28 -0.07 3.95 -3.85
N SER A 29 -0.39 3.88 -5.14
CA SER A 29 0.58 3.98 -6.23
C SER A 29 1.16 5.38 -6.30
N PHE A 30 0.39 6.45 -6.05
CA PHE A 30 0.99 7.79 -5.94
C PHE A 30 1.98 7.89 -4.76
N THR A 31 1.83 7.00 -3.78
CA THR A 31 2.64 6.92 -2.57
C THR A 31 3.85 5.96 -2.75
N VAL A 32 3.66 4.82 -3.42
CA VAL A 32 4.60 3.72 -3.70
C VAL A 32 5.35 3.89 -5.02
N VAL A 33 4.84 4.62 -6.01
CA VAL A 33 5.58 4.93 -7.26
C VAL A 33 6.77 5.87 -6.98
N SER A 34 6.76 6.58 -5.85
CA SER A 34 7.96 7.19 -5.26
C SER A 34 9.06 6.14 -5.02
N ASN A 35 8.64 4.93 -4.61
CA ASN A 35 9.45 3.84 -4.08
C ASN A 35 9.81 2.76 -5.15
N ALA A 36 8.95 2.53 -6.15
CA ALA A 36 9.13 1.49 -7.17
C ALA A 36 10.10 1.82 -8.32
N ASN A 37 10.61 3.05 -8.43
CA ASN A 37 11.53 3.43 -9.51
C ASN A 37 12.97 2.91 -9.36
N ASN A 38 13.30 2.20 -8.27
CA ASN A 38 14.68 1.74 -7.98
C ASN A 38 14.92 0.23 -8.20
N ARG A 39 13.99 -0.48 -8.83
CA ARG A 39 14.12 -1.93 -9.12
C ARG A 39 15.14 -2.32 -10.22
N ILE A 40 15.90 -1.37 -10.77
CA ILE A 40 16.93 -1.65 -11.79
C ILE A 40 18.32 -1.92 -11.21
N ASP A 41 18.57 -1.62 -9.92
CA ASP A 41 19.92 -1.74 -9.34
C ASP A 41 20.14 -3.03 -8.51
N GLU A 42 19.12 -3.86 -8.34
CA GLU A 42 19.18 -5.05 -7.48
C GLU A 42 19.83 -6.27 -8.14
N LEU A 43 20.06 -6.24 -9.46
CA LEU A 43 20.62 -7.36 -10.22
C LEU A 43 22.17 -7.38 -10.34
N SER A 44 22.91 -6.56 -9.60
CA SER A 44 24.40 -6.54 -9.69
C SER A 44 25.15 -6.46 -8.36
N ARG A 45 24.65 -7.07 -7.28
CA ARG A 45 25.29 -6.98 -5.95
C ARG A 45 25.62 -8.33 -5.32
N SER A 46 26.64 -9.03 -5.84
CA SER A 46 27.28 -10.16 -5.15
C SER A 46 28.78 -9.92 -4.95
N LEU A 47 29.23 -10.08 -3.69
CA LEU A 47 30.62 -10.20 -3.19
C LEU A 47 31.44 -8.91 -2.98
N ASP A 48 31.33 -8.27 -1.81
CA ASP A 48 32.50 -7.73 -1.07
C ASP A 48 32.16 -7.30 0.37
N THR A 49 33.15 -7.30 1.26
CA THR A 49 33.13 -6.86 2.67
C THR A 49 32.74 -5.39 2.85
N SER A 50 32.78 -4.60 1.77
CA SER A 50 32.18 -3.26 1.69
C SER A 50 30.67 -3.27 1.94
N ARG A 51 30.04 -4.47 1.96
CA ARG A 51 28.61 -4.65 2.29
C ARG A 51 28.15 -4.07 3.60
N TYR A 52 29.04 -3.98 4.58
CA TYR A 52 28.72 -3.46 5.91
C TYR A 52 29.52 -2.20 6.24
N GLU A 53 29.98 -1.50 5.20
CA GLU A 53 30.66 -0.23 5.39
C GLU A 53 29.66 0.81 5.89
N ALA A 54 30.01 1.45 7.00
CA ALA A 54 29.10 2.31 7.75
C ALA A 54 28.57 3.47 6.89
N GLY A 55 29.47 4.12 6.12
CA GLY A 55 29.12 5.21 5.22
C GLY A 55 28.19 4.79 4.08
N ARG A 56 28.34 3.57 3.57
CA ARG A 56 27.46 3.08 2.51
C ARG A 56 26.07 2.77 3.02
N LEU A 57 25.96 2.07 4.14
CA LEU A 57 24.65 1.76 4.74
C LEU A 57 23.87 3.02 5.14
N LEU A 58 24.58 4.06 5.60
CA LEU A 58 23.97 5.36 5.87
C LEU A 58 23.50 6.04 4.57
N ALA A 59 24.34 6.08 3.54
CA ALA A 59 23.98 6.67 2.24
C ALA A 59 22.80 5.93 1.57
N ASP A 60 22.81 4.59 1.61
CA ASP A 60 21.73 3.74 1.12
C ASP A 60 20.42 4.08 1.85
N ALA A 61 20.47 4.28 3.18
CA ALA A 61 19.30 4.65 3.97
C ALA A 61 18.78 6.08 3.66
N GLU A 62 19.67 7.04 3.39
CA GLU A 62 19.30 8.40 2.99
C GLU A 62 18.65 8.43 1.61
N GLU A 63 19.18 7.67 0.65
CA GLU A 63 18.61 7.53 -0.68
C GLU A 63 17.24 6.85 -0.63
N GLN A 64 17.12 5.77 0.16
CA GLN A 64 15.85 5.08 0.40
C GLN A 64 14.84 6.01 1.08
N LEU A 65 15.24 6.82 2.05
CA LEU A 65 14.37 7.84 2.64
C LEU A 65 13.91 8.87 1.60
N ALA A 66 14.81 9.34 0.75
CA ALA A 66 14.49 10.30 -0.31
C ALA A 66 13.52 9.71 -1.36
N ALA A 67 13.58 8.41 -1.58
CA ALA A 67 12.67 7.66 -2.44
C ALA A 67 11.34 7.28 -1.73
N GLY A 68 11.21 7.46 -0.42
CA GLY A 68 10.04 7.02 0.35
C GLY A 68 10.05 5.52 0.70
N ASN A 69 11.21 4.87 0.59
CA ASN A 69 11.41 3.45 0.85
C ASN A 69 11.67 3.21 2.35
N TYR A 70 10.72 3.55 3.20
CA TYR A 70 10.94 3.58 4.66
C TYR A 70 11.34 2.23 5.27
N VAL A 71 10.87 1.10 4.70
CA VAL A 71 11.28 -0.27 5.08
C VAL A 71 12.75 -0.49 4.84
N GLN A 72 13.18 -0.22 3.60
CA GLN A 72 14.53 -0.46 3.17
C GLN A 72 15.47 0.48 3.93
N ALA A 73 15.07 1.75 4.11
CA ALA A 73 15.82 2.72 4.92
C ALA A 73 15.99 2.22 6.36
N THR A 74 14.93 1.67 6.96
CA THR A 74 14.99 1.07 8.30
C THR A 74 15.91 -0.16 8.33
N ALA A 75 15.81 -1.06 7.35
CA ALA A 75 16.64 -2.25 7.28
C ALA A 75 18.13 -1.93 7.08
N SER A 76 18.46 -0.95 6.23
CA SER A 76 19.82 -0.45 6.03
C SER A 76 20.39 0.15 7.33
N LEU A 77 19.58 0.90 8.07
CA LEU A 77 19.95 1.47 9.36
C LEU A 77 20.10 0.40 10.46
N GLU A 78 19.22 -0.60 10.50
CA GLU A 78 19.33 -1.72 11.44
C GLU A 78 20.61 -2.52 11.18
N THR A 79 20.92 -2.79 9.91
CA THR A 79 22.18 -3.42 9.50
C THR A 79 23.39 -2.57 9.92
N LEU A 80 23.31 -1.24 9.79
CA LEU A 80 24.35 -0.31 10.24
C LEU A 80 24.58 -0.41 11.76
N PHE A 81 23.50 -0.48 12.54
CA PHE A 81 23.60 -0.58 14.00
C PHE A 81 24.09 -1.95 14.45
N GLU A 82 23.75 -3.02 13.73
CA GLU A 82 24.18 -4.38 14.04
C GLU A 82 25.68 -4.56 13.77
N HIS A 83 26.14 -4.12 12.60
CA HIS A 83 27.51 -4.39 12.15
C HIS A 83 28.52 -3.30 12.49
N GLN A 84 28.08 -2.05 12.69
CA GLN A 84 28.95 -0.90 12.97
C GLN A 84 28.45 -0.03 14.14
N PRO A 85 28.09 -0.60 15.30
CA PRO A 85 27.40 0.11 16.39
C PRO A 85 28.15 1.32 16.99
N GLY A 86 29.49 1.35 16.85
CA GLY A 86 30.35 2.40 17.38
C GLY A 86 30.86 3.40 16.34
N SER A 87 30.39 3.30 15.08
CA SER A 87 30.77 4.23 14.01
C SER A 87 30.11 5.60 14.19
N ALA A 88 30.69 6.64 13.59
CA ALA A 88 30.10 7.97 13.59
C ALA A 88 28.75 7.95 12.82
N GLU A 89 28.72 7.18 11.74
CA GLU A 89 27.59 6.93 10.88
C GLU A 89 26.45 6.23 11.62
N ALA A 90 26.72 5.30 12.54
CA ALA A 90 25.68 4.72 13.39
C ALA A 90 25.07 5.74 14.37
N THR A 91 25.82 6.78 14.75
CA THR A 91 25.27 7.88 15.57
C THR A 91 24.35 8.76 14.73
N GLU A 92 24.78 9.12 13.52
CA GLU A 92 23.97 9.87 12.55
C GLU A 92 22.72 9.08 12.12
N GLY A 93 22.88 7.78 11.85
CA GLY A 93 21.82 6.87 11.48
C GLY A 93 20.71 6.77 12.52
N ARG A 94 20.99 6.94 13.82
CA ARG A 94 19.93 6.98 14.85
C ARG A 94 19.03 8.21 14.71
N ALA A 95 19.61 9.35 14.34
CA ALA A 95 18.82 10.54 14.03
C ALA A 95 18.01 10.32 12.74
N LEU A 96 18.64 9.73 11.71
CA LEU A 96 17.96 9.38 10.46
C LEU A 96 16.79 8.41 10.68
N LEU A 97 16.94 7.38 11.53
CA LEU A 97 15.87 6.43 11.85
C LEU A 97 14.63 7.13 12.42
N THR A 98 14.83 8.16 13.23
CA THR A 98 13.71 8.96 13.76
C THR A 98 13.00 9.70 12.63
N THR A 99 13.75 10.26 11.69
CA THR A 99 13.20 10.91 10.50
C THR A 99 12.45 9.93 9.61
N VAL A 100 13.00 8.74 9.37
CA VAL A 100 12.36 7.65 8.60
C VAL A 100 11.02 7.28 9.23
N ARG A 101 10.98 7.03 10.55
CA ARG A 101 9.75 6.68 11.27
C ARG A 101 8.72 7.81 11.26
N ASN A 102 9.16 9.07 11.40
CA ASN A 102 8.25 10.21 11.33
C ASN A 102 7.65 10.38 9.93
N ALA A 103 8.44 10.15 8.89
CA ALA A 103 7.98 10.19 7.51
C ALA A 103 6.98 9.05 7.22
N GLU A 104 7.30 7.81 7.60
CA GLU A 104 6.39 6.67 7.49
C GLU A 104 5.08 6.92 8.24
N ASN A 105 5.13 7.44 9.47
CA ASN A 105 3.93 7.76 10.25
C ASN A 105 3.11 8.88 9.62
N ALA A 106 3.74 9.91 9.06
CA ALA A 106 3.05 10.99 8.38
C ALA A 106 2.35 10.50 7.10
N GLU A 107 2.95 9.55 6.40
CA GLU A 107 2.36 8.92 5.23
C GLU A 107 1.17 8.02 5.60
N ASN A 108 1.33 7.16 6.61
CA ASN A 108 0.23 6.37 7.17
C ASN A 108 -0.93 7.26 7.63
N ALA A 109 -0.64 8.40 8.26
CA ALA A 109 -1.67 9.34 8.67
C ALA A 109 -2.42 9.99 7.48
N ARG A 110 -1.74 10.25 6.36
CA ARG A 110 -2.39 10.73 5.12
C ARG A 110 -3.31 9.66 4.52
N TRP A 111 -2.88 8.41 4.56
CA TRP A 111 -3.69 7.27 4.15
C TRP A 111 -4.95 7.14 5.01
N ASP A 112 -4.79 7.15 6.34
CA ASP A 112 -5.91 7.11 7.28
C ASP A 112 -6.89 8.27 7.06
N ALA A 113 -6.38 9.46 6.75
CA ALA A 113 -7.19 10.65 6.49
C ALA A 113 -7.93 10.60 5.14
N ALA A 114 -7.36 9.96 4.11
CA ALA A 114 -7.98 9.82 2.79
C ALA A 114 -9.03 8.70 2.75
N MET A 115 -8.90 7.69 3.62
CA MET A 115 -9.74 6.49 3.61
C MET A 115 -11.25 6.74 3.69
N PRO A 116 -11.75 7.68 4.52
CA PRO A 116 -13.18 7.96 4.61
C PRO A 116 -13.77 8.47 3.29
N GLU A 117 -13.06 9.33 2.57
CA GLU A 117 -13.52 9.90 1.30
C GLU A 117 -13.50 8.84 0.19
N ILE A 118 -12.43 8.04 0.12
CA ILE A 118 -12.34 6.91 -0.81
C ILE A 118 -13.48 5.91 -0.57
N ARG A 119 -13.74 5.56 0.70
CA ARG A 119 -14.83 4.67 1.07
C ARG A 119 -16.19 5.25 0.69
N ALA A 120 -16.41 6.54 0.90
CA ALA A 120 -17.65 7.20 0.54
C ALA A 120 -17.89 7.18 -0.97
N GLN A 121 -16.87 7.52 -1.76
CA GLN A 121 -16.93 7.50 -3.22
C GLN A 121 -17.19 6.09 -3.75
N TRP A 122 -16.43 5.10 -3.28
CA TRP A 122 -16.62 3.71 -3.66
C TRP A 122 -18.00 3.17 -3.31
N THR A 123 -18.50 3.49 -2.11
CA THR A 123 -19.84 3.09 -1.65
C THR A 123 -20.93 3.70 -2.56
N ALA A 124 -20.78 4.97 -2.94
CA ALA A 124 -21.72 5.65 -3.83
C ALA A 124 -21.76 4.98 -5.21
N ASP A 125 -20.59 4.68 -5.80
CA ASP A 125 -20.46 4.05 -7.11
C ASP A 125 -20.98 2.60 -7.09
N PHE A 126 -20.67 1.85 -6.03
CA PHE A 126 -21.20 0.49 -5.84
C PHE A 126 -22.73 0.49 -5.73
N ALA A 127 -23.28 1.37 -4.90
CA ALA A 127 -24.72 1.48 -4.73
C ALA A 127 -25.42 1.96 -6.01
N ALA A 128 -24.81 2.85 -6.80
CA ALA A 128 -25.33 3.27 -8.10
C ALA A 128 -25.38 2.11 -9.10
N ASN A 129 -24.31 1.30 -9.17
CA ASN A 129 -24.26 0.10 -10.01
C ASN A 129 -25.34 -0.91 -9.61
N LEU A 130 -25.53 -1.18 -8.32
CA LEU A 130 -26.56 -2.13 -7.87
C LEU A 130 -27.98 -1.63 -8.18
N ARG A 131 -28.26 -0.32 -8.01
CA ARG A 131 -29.58 0.27 -8.31
C ARG A 131 -29.89 0.32 -9.81
N ALA A 132 -28.87 0.49 -10.65
CA ALA A 132 -29.02 0.49 -12.11
C ALA A 132 -29.43 -0.90 -12.64
N GLU A 133 -29.10 -1.97 -11.92
CA GLU A 133 -29.38 -3.34 -12.36
C GLU A 133 -30.63 -3.97 -11.74
N SER A 134 -31.05 -3.52 -10.55
CA SER A 134 -32.20 -4.07 -9.83
C SER A 134 -33.38 -3.09 -9.86
N THR A 135 -34.29 -3.25 -10.83
CA THR A 135 -35.65 -2.67 -10.73
C THR A 135 -36.62 -3.60 -9.99
N ALA A 136 -36.30 -4.88 -9.80
CA ALA A 136 -37.23 -5.89 -9.26
C ALA A 136 -36.91 -6.38 -7.84
N ALA A 137 -35.73 -6.10 -7.28
CA ALA A 137 -35.33 -6.56 -5.93
C ALA A 137 -34.70 -5.42 -5.11
N ARG A 138 -35.29 -4.22 -5.13
CA ARG A 138 -34.75 -3.03 -4.45
C ARG A 138 -34.79 -3.13 -2.92
N ALA A 139 -35.82 -3.76 -2.35
CA ALA A 139 -36.03 -3.77 -0.91
C ALA A 139 -34.99 -4.62 -0.17
N GLU A 140 -34.74 -5.85 -0.63
CA GLU A 140 -33.74 -6.75 -0.03
C GLU A 140 -32.30 -6.25 -0.25
N LEU A 141 -32.08 -5.55 -1.38
CA LEU A 141 -30.81 -4.91 -1.67
C LEU A 141 -30.55 -3.71 -0.75
N GLU A 142 -31.54 -2.83 -0.54
CA GLU A 142 -31.42 -1.69 0.39
C GLU A 142 -31.23 -2.14 1.83
N GLU A 143 -31.91 -3.19 2.26
CA GLU A 143 -31.81 -3.73 3.63
C GLU A 143 -30.40 -4.28 3.94
N ASN A 144 -29.74 -4.90 2.97
CA ASN A 144 -28.44 -5.56 3.16
C ASN A 144 -27.25 -4.78 2.58
N MET A 145 -27.49 -3.57 2.06
CA MET A 145 -26.48 -2.80 1.32
C MET A 145 -25.26 -2.45 2.19
N ASP A 146 -25.47 -1.97 3.41
CA ASP A 146 -24.40 -1.58 4.32
C ASP A 146 -23.52 -2.77 4.71
N THR A 147 -24.14 -3.93 4.97
CA THR A 147 -23.41 -5.17 5.28
C THR A 147 -22.57 -5.62 4.09
N MET A 148 -23.16 -5.64 2.89
CA MET A 148 -22.45 -6.06 1.68
C MET A 148 -21.30 -5.11 1.33
N VAL A 149 -21.52 -3.80 1.45
CA VAL A 149 -20.49 -2.75 1.29
C VAL A 149 -19.37 -2.97 2.31
N GLY A 150 -19.69 -3.23 3.57
CA GLY A 150 -18.70 -3.45 4.63
C GLY A 150 -17.84 -4.69 4.42
N GLU A 151 -18.45 -5.82 4.07
CA GLU A 151 -17.73 -7.07 3.78
C GLU A 151 -16.81 -6.94 2.57
N GLU A 152 -17.31 -6.38 1.47
CA GLU A 152 -16.54 -6.23 0.24
C GLU A 152 -15.43 -5.18 0.39
N TRP A 153 -15.69 -4.09 1.12
CA TRP A 153 -14.66 -3.11 1.48
C TRP A 153 -13.52 -3.74 2.29
N THR A 154 -13.85 -4.59 3.25
CA THR A 154 -12.84 -5.26 4.09
C THR A 154 -11.96 -6.20 3.27
N LYS A 155 -12.55 -6.93 2.31
CA LYS A 155 -11.79 -7.80 1.39
C LYS A 155 -10.84 -6.98 0.53
N VAL A 156 -11.34 -5.94 -0.13
CA VAL A 156 -10.52 -5.05 -0.98
C VAL A 156 -9.37 -4.43 -0.17
N MET A 157 -9.63 -3.99 1.06
CA MET A 157 -8.59 -3.43 1.93
C MET A 157 -7.52 -4.46 2.32
N ASN A 158 -7.91 -5.70 2.59
CA ASN A 158 -6.96 -6.76 2.94
C ASN A 158 -6.11 -7.17 1.74
N ASP A 159 -6.73 -7.39 0.57
CA ASP A 159 -6.00 -7.80 -0.65
C ASP A 159 -4.93 -6.76 -1.03
N ILE A 160 -5.28 -5.47 -0.98
CA ILE A 160 -4.33 -4.39 -1.29
C ILE A 160 -3.24 -4.30 -0.23
N ARG A 161 -3.57 -4.51 1.05
CA ARG A 161 -2.58 -4.49 2.13
C ARG A 161 -1.58 -5.65 1.98
N GLU A 162 -2.06 -6.84 1.63
CA GLU A 162 -1.20 -7.99 1.37
C GLU A 162 -0.29 -7.75 0.16
N GLU A 163 -0.83 -7.24 -0.96
CA GLU A 163 -0.01 -6.86 -2.12
C GLU A 163 1.06 -5.81 -1.76
N TRP A 164 0.71 -4.84 -0.92
CA TRP A 164 1.62 -3.81 -0.47
C TRP A 164 2.70 -4.32 0.49
N GLU A 165 2.36 -5.21 1.42
CA GLU A 165 3.32 -5.87 2.31
C GLU A 165 4.29 -6.76 1.51
N LEU A 166 3.80 -7.45 0.47
CA LEU A 166 4.63 -8.22 -0.44
C LEU A 166 5.57 -7.34 -1.26
N GLU A 167 5.11 -6.20 -1.79
CA GLU A 167 5.97 -5.24 -2.49
C GLU A 167 7.05 -4.63 -1.57
N ARG A 168 6.77 -4.50 -0.27
CA ARG A 168 7.74 -4.04 0.75
C ARG A 168 8.83 -5.10 1.05
N GLU A 169 8.52 -6.38 0.90
CA GLU A 169 9.42 -7.51 1.24
C GLU A 169 10.18 -8.10 0.03
N SER A 170 9.77 -7.78 -1.21
CA SER A 170 10.33 -8.32 -2.46
C SER A 170 11.27 -7.35 -3.18
#